data_AF-A0A3F3PZ16-F1
#
_entry.id   AF-A0A3F3PZ16-F1
#
_cell.length_a   1.000
_cell.length_b   1.000
_cell.length_c   1.000
_cell.angle_alpha   90.00
_cell.angle_beta   90.00
_cell.angle_gamma   90.00
#
_symmetry.space_group_name_H-M   'P 1'
#
loop_
_entity.id
_entity.type
_entity.pdbx_description
1 polymer ?
#
loop_
_entity_poly.entity_id
_entity_poly.type
_entity_poly.pdbx_seq_one_letter_code
_entity_poly.pdbx_strand_id
1 'polypeptide(L)'
;MPAYKISKAALNALTVQYALSYTDEGFTFMAIHPGWLRTDMGGQDADLSVEEGATAVWEMVSSCIQTQNGQFMNIHIPGSERYTVGIIPW
;
A
#
# COMPACT_ATOMS: atom_id res chain seq x y z
N MET A 1 -0.77 -17.17 -5.47
CA MET A 1 -1.29 -18.19 -4.52
C MET A 1 -2.59 -17.69 -3.87
N PRO A 2 -3.69 -18.46 -3.87
CA PRO A 2 -5.00 -17.99 -3.34
C PRO A 2 -4.98 -17.57 -1.87
N ALA A 3 -4.30 -18.33 -1.00
CA ALA A 3 -4.20 -18.00 0.43
C ALA A 3 -3.60 -16.60 0.69
N TYR A 4 -2.54 -16.24 -0.05
CA TYR A 4 -1.93 -14.91 0.02
C TYR A 4 -2.92 -13.80 -0.36
N LYS A 5 -3.69 -14.02 -1.44
CA LYS A 5 -4.71 -13.04 -1.88
C LYS A 5 -5.79 -12.86 -0.83
N ILE A 6 -6.30 -13.96 -0.26
CA ILE A 6 -7.34 -13.93 0.78
C ILE A 6 -6.81 -13.25 2.05
N SER A 7 -5.58 -13.53 2.48
CA SER A 7 -5.02 -12.87 3.66
C SER A 7 -4.85 -11.37 3.47
N LYS A 8 -4.47 -10.92 2.26
CA LYS A 8 -4.36 -9.49 1.94
C LYS A 8 -5.72 -8.82 1.80
N ALA A 9 -6.73 -9.51 1.27
CA ALA A 9 -8.11 -9.01 1.27
C ALA A 9 -8.66 -8.86 2.70
N ALA A 10 -8.37 -9.80 3.60
CA ALA A 10 -8.75 -9.70 5.01
C ALA A 10 -8.01 -8.55 5.74
N LEU A 11 -6.71 -8.38 5.47
CA LEU A 11 -5.93 -7.24 5.98
C LEU A 11 -6.52 -5.90 5.51
N ASN A 12 -6.92 -5.81 4.24
CA ASN A 12 -7.56 -4.63 3.67
C ASN A 12 -8.88 -4.30 4.38
N ALA A 13 -9.72 -5.30 4.67
CA ALA A 13 -10.94 -5.09 5.47
C ALA A 13 -10.62 -4.59 6.89
N LEU A 14 -9.55 -5.10 7.52
CA LEU A 14 -9.10 -4.64 8.84
C LEU A 14 -8.68 -3.16 8.81
N THR A 15 -7.97 -2.72 7.77
CA THR A 15 -7.62 -1.30 7.57
C THR A 15 -8.87 -0.41 7.63
N VAL A 16 -9.95 -0.78 6.94
CA VAL A 16 -11.21 -0.02 6.95
C VAL A 16 -11.87 -0.04 8.34
N GLN A 17 -11.88 -1.19 9.02
CA GLN A 17 -12.45 -1.30 10.37
C GLN A 17 -11.72 -0.37 11.36
N TYR A 18 -10.39 -0.31 11.29
CA TYR A 18 -9.62 0.58 12.16
C TYR A 18 -9.77 2.05 11.76
N ALA A 19 -9.77 2.36 10.46
CA ALA A 19 -10.06 3.71 9.98
C ALA A 19 -11.37 4.25 10.56
N LEU A 20 -12.43 3.45 10.58
CA LEU A 20 -13.74 3.82 11.13
C LEU A 20 -13.72 3.92 12.66
N SER A 21 -13.02 3.02 13.35
CA SER A 21 -13.03 2.96 14.82
C SER A 21 -12.26 4.11 15.48
N TYR A 22 -11.22 4.61 14.81
CA TYR A 22 -10.25 5.54 15.39
C TYR A 22 -10.20 6.91 14.67
N THR A 23 -11.15 7.18 13.76
CA THR A 23 -11.19 8.44 13.01
C THR A 23 -11.32 9.66 13.93
N ASP A 24 -12.12 9.56 15.00
CA ASP A 24 -12.37 10.65 15.95
C ASP A 24 -11.17 10.92 16.88
N GLU A 25 -10.27 9.94 17.01
CA GLU A 25 -9.01 10.06 17.75
C GLU A 25 -7.89 10.67 16.89
N GLY A 26 -8.17 10.97 15.61
CA GLY A 26 -7.22 11.61 14.71
C GLY A 26 -6.20 10.67 14.07
N PHE A 27 -6.41 9.35 14.15
CA PHE A 27 -5.54 8.39 13.46
C PHE A 27 -5.88 8.26 11.97
N THR A 28 -4.86 7.96 11.17
CA THR A 28 -4.98 7.61 9.76
C THR A 28 -4.50 6.17 9.54
N PHE A 29 -5.35 5.33 8.94
CA PHE A 29 -5.03 3.96 8.55
C PHE A 29 -5.05 3.85 7.02
N MET A 30 -3.99 3.30 6.42
CA MET A 30 -3.91 3.05 4.98
C MET A 30 -3.40 1.63 4.72
N ALA A 31 -3.90 1.00 3.66
CA ALA A 31 -3.25 -0.15 3.04
C ALA A 31 -2.37 0.37 1.90
N ILE A 32 -1.17 -0.17 1.73
CA ILE A 32 -0.24 0.28 0.69
C ILE A 32 0.22 -0.94 -0.13
N HIS A 33 0.08 -0.86 -1.44
CA HIS A 33 0.73 -1.79 -2.36
C HIS A 33 2.15 -1.29 -2.63
N PRO A 34 3.20 -2.00 -2.17
CA PRO A 34 4.58 -1.54 -2.31
C PRO A 34 5.17 -1.80 -3.70
N GLY A 35 4.37 -2.18 -4.69
CA GLY A 35 4.83 -2.75 -5.95
C GLY A 35 5.35 -4.18 -5.84
N TRP A 36 5.91 -4.70 -6.93
CA TRP A 36 6.52 -6.02 -7.00
C TRP A 36 8.04 -5.89 -6.86
N LEU A 37 8.56 -6.25 -5.67
CA LEU A 37 9.94 -5.99 -5.28
C LEU A 37 10.83 -7.22 -5.39
N ARG A 38 12.08 -7.04 -5.83
CA ARG A 38 13.15 -8.06 -5.88
C ARG A 38 13.58 -8.48 -4.48
N THR A 39 12.77 -9.35 -3.88
CA THR A 39 12.94 -9.96 -2.55
C THR A 39 12.81 -11.48 -2.67
N ASP A 40 13.05 -12.23 -1.60
CA ASP A 40 12.80 -13.67 -1.57
C ASP A 40 11.35 -14.04 -1.94
N MET A 41 10.38 -13.19 -1.57
CA MET A 41 8.96 -13.40 -1.89
C MET A 41 8.59 -12.98 -3.32
N GLY A 42 9.21 -11.92 -3.83
CA GLY A 42 8.93 -11.38 -5.16
C GLY A 42 9.69 -12.08 -6.28
N GLY A 43 10.85 -12.67 -5.99
CA GLY A 43 11.72 -13.28 -6.98
C GLY A 43 12.56 -12.27 -7.77
N GLN A 44 13.51 -12.79 -8.55
CA GLN A 44 14.46 -11.99 -9.33
C GLN A 44 13.81 -11.22 -10.50
N ASP A 45 12.65 -11.70 -10.98
CA ASP A 45 11.94 -11.13 -12.13
C ASP A 45 11.04 -9.93 -11.75
N ALA A 46 11.02 -9.56 -10.46
CA ALA A 46 10.28 -8.41 -9.97
C ALA A 46 10.85 -7.09 -10.55
N ASP A 47 9.96 -6.15 -10.86
CA ASP A 47 10.32 -4.95 -11.63
C ASP A 47 11.03 -3.87 -10.79
N LEU A 48 10.81 -3.83 -9.47
CA LEU A 48 11.44 -2.84 -8.58
C LEU A 48 12.52 -3.45 -7.66
N SER A 49 13.53 -2.65 -7.33
CA SER A 49 14.44 -2.94 -6.21
C SER A 49 13.73 -2.76 -4.86
N VAL A 50 14.34 -3.30 -3.80
CA VAL A 50 13.84 -3.10 -2.43
C VAL A 50 13.93 -1.63 -2.04
N GLU A 51 15.01 -0.96 -2.43
CA GLU A 51 15.29 0.45 -2.13
C GLU A 51 14.27 1.38 -2.79
N GLU A 52 13.93 1.15 -4.06
CA GLU A 52 12.89 1.92 -4.78
C GLU A 52 11.53 1.76 -4.10
N GLY A 53 11.11 0.53 -3.82
CA GLY A 53 9.84 0.24 -3.17
C GLY A 53 9.74 0.84 -1.76
N ALA A 54 10.78 0.65 -0.94
CA ALA A 54 10.80 1.15 0.43
C ALA A 54 10.78 2.68 0.48
N THR A 55 11.52 3.35 -0.41
CA THR A 55 11.52 4.81 -0.51
C THR A 55 10.14 5.33 -0.89
N ALA A 56 9.49 4.74 -1.89
CA ALA A 56 8.15 5.17 -2.32
C ALA A 56 7.07 4.94 -1.24
N VAL A 57 7.17 3.83 -0.48
CA VAL A 57 6.30 3.61 0.69
C VAL A 57 6.57 4.65 1.77
N TRP A 58 7.82 4.96 2.06
CA TRP A 58 8.19 5.96 3.06
C TRP A 58 7.65 7.35 2.71
N GLU A 59 7.76 7.78 1.45
CA GLU A 59 7.21 9.04 0.98
C GLU A 59 5.69 9.10 1.16
N MET A 60 4.99 8.00 0.86
CA MET A 60 3.54 7.90 1.02
C MET A 60 3.11 7.98 2.48
N VAL A 61 3.82 7.30 3.39
CA VAL A 61 3.53 7.38 4.83
C VAL A 61 3.88 8.77 5.39
N SER A 62 5.00 9.36 4.97
CA SER A 62 5.47 10.67 5.44
C SER A 62 4.59 11.84 4.98
N SER A 63 3.86 11.67 3.87
CA SER A 63 2.95 12.67 3.31
C SER A 63 1.47 12.34 3.52
N CYS A 64 1.17 11.37 4.40
CA CYS A 64 -0.21 10.94 4.62
C CYS A 64 -1.07 12.05 5.21
N ILE A 65 -2.33 12.08 4.77
CA ILE A 65 -3.33 13.04 5.23
C ILE A 65 -4.62 12.31 5.59
N GLN A 66 -5.41 12.90 6.50
CA GLN A 66 -6.61 12.26 7.06
C GLN A 66 -7.66 11.90 5.98
N THR A 67 -7.67 12.58 4.82
CA THR A 67 -8.57 12.22 3.70
C THR A 67 -8.24 10.89 3.04
N GLN A 68 -7.06 10.33 3.32
CA GLN A 68 -6.64 9.01 2.87
C GLN A 68 -6.97 7.91 3.88
N ASN A 69 -7.56 8.25 5.03
CA ASN A 69 -7.95 7.26 6.04
C ASN A 69 -8.91 6.23 5.46
N GLY A 70 -8.59 4.95 5.64
CA GLY A 70 -9.35 3.82 5.14
C GLY A 70 -9.18 3.55 3.64
N GLN A 71 -8.18 4.12 2.98
CA GLN A 71 -7.92 3.90 1.54
C GLN A 71 -6.84 2.84 1.30
N PHE A 72 -6.91 2.23 0.10
CA PHE A 72 -5.85 1.39 -0.44
C PHE A 72 -5.04 2.19 -1.46
N MET A 73 -3.75 2.36 -1.21
CA MET A 73 -2.90 3.26 -1.96
C MET A 73 -1.88 2.48 -2.79
N ASN A 74 -1.64 2.97 -4.00
CA ASN A 74 -0.53 2.52 -4.83
C ASN A 74 0.68 3.42 -4.63
N ILE A 75 1.88 2.85 -4.55
CA ILE A 75 3.11 3.66 -4.58
C ILE A 75 3.28 4.37 -5.91
N HIS A 76 4.06 5.46 -5.90
CA HIS A 76 4.42 6.20 -7.09
C HIS A 76 5.88 5.95 -7.46
N ILE A 77 6.11 5.54 -8.71
CA ILE A 77 7.44 5.44 -9.31
C ILE A 77 7.44 6.31 -10.57
N PRO A 78 8.29 7.35 -10.66
CA PRO A 78 8.33 8.24 -11.82
C PRO A 78 8.50 7.48 -13.14
N GLY A 79 7.60 7.73 -14.10
CA GLY A 79 7.62 7.07 -15.41
C GLY A 79 7.06 5.64 -15.43
N SER A 80 6.59 5.10 -14.31
CA SER A 80 5.92 3.81 -14.28
C SER A 80 4.46 3.92 -14.68
N GLU A 81 4.01 3.04 -15.58
CA GLU A 81 2.59 2.88 -15.91
C GLU A 81 1.83 2.05 -14.88
N ARG A 82 2.54 1.25 -14.05
CA ARG A 82 1.95 0.37 -13.02
C ARG A 82 1.87 1.02 -11.66
N TYR A 83 2.90 1.78 -11.29
CA TYR A 83 3.05 2.38 -9.96
C TYR A 83 2.79 3.88 -10.05
N THR A 84 1.54 4.21 -10.32
CA THR A 84 1.06 5.59 -10.43
C THR A 84 0.43 6.03 -9.11
N VAL A 85 0.49 7.34 -8.81
CA VAL A 85 -0.22 7.91 -7.65
C VAL A 85 -1.70 7.61 -7.79
N GLY A 86 -2.29 6.97 -6.78
CA GLY A 86 -3.74 6.78 -6.76
C GLY A 86 -4.25 5.81 -5.73
N ILE A 87 -5.57 5.79 -5.63
CA ILE A 87 -6.35 4.83 -4.83
C ILE A 87 -6.56 3.58 -5.70
N ILE A 88 -6.17 2.43 -5.14
CA ILE A 88 -6.47 1.12 -5.72
C ILE A 88 -7.92 0.77 -5.31
N PRO A 89 -8.79 0.38 -6.26
CA PRO A 89 -10.13 -0.06 -5.93
C PRO A 89 -10.10 -1.36 -5.09
N TRP A 90 -11.10 -1.52 -4.23
CA TRP A 90 -11.33 -2.75 -3.48
C TRP A 90 -11.79 -3.91 -4.36
#